data_AF-A0A1M4LE69-F1
#
_entry.id   AF-A0A1M4LE69-F1
#
_cell.length_a   1.000
_cell.length_b   1.000
_cell.length_c   1.000
_cell.angle_alpha   90.00
_cell.angle_beta   90.00
_cell.angle_gamma   90.00
#
_symmetry.space_group_name_H-M   'P 1'
#
loop_
_entity.id
_entity.type
_entity.pdbx_description
1 polymer ?
#
loop_
_entity_poly.entity_id
_entity_poly.type
_entity_poly.pdbx_seq_one_letter_code
_entity_poly.pdbx_strand_id
1 'polypeptide(L)'
;MAQQVPLAGAVVVSTPQDLALIDARKGLNMFRKVDVPLLGIVENMSYFIAPDTGTRYDIFGHGGARREAERLNVPFLGEVPLHMDVRAYSDNGTPITVKEPDSEHAKIYRDIARKVWENMQSGKGAGKPAPEIVFD
;
A
#
# COMPACT_ATOMS: atom_id res chain seq x y z
N MET A 1 -7.72 19.91 1.31
CA MET A 1 -6.72 19.19 2.13
C MET A 1 -5.49 18.79 1.33
N ALA A 2 -5.58 17.99 0.26
CA ALA A 2 -4.40 17.60 -0.53
C ALA A 2 -3.63 18.75 -1.21
N GLN A 3 -4.28 19.89 -1.47
CA GLN A 3 -3.65 21.05 -2.13
C GLN A 3 -2.95 22.04 -1.17
N GLN A 4 -3.05 21.85 0.14
CA GLN A 4 -2.50 22.80 1.13
C GLN A 4 -1.19 22.31 1.77
N VAL A 5 -0.80 21.06 1.52
CA VAL A 5 0.42 20.46 2.06
C VAL A 5 1.20 19.84 0.92
N PRO A 6 2.51 20.10 0.77
CA PRO A 6 3.33 19.41 -0.22
C PRO A 6 3.36 17.92 0.10
N LEU A 7 2.87 17.10 -0.83
CA LEU A 7 2.82 15.65 -0.69
C LEU A 7 3.95 15.00 -1.48
N ALA A 8 4.76 14.17 -0.83
CA ALA A 8 5.80 13.39 -1.50
C ALA A 8 5.22 12.22 -2.33
N GLY A 9 3.98 11.81 -2.03
CA GLY A 9 3.25 10.78 -2.76
C GLY A 9 2.14 10.14 -1.93
N ALA A 10 1.48 9.15 -2.54
CA ALA A 10 0.39 8.41 -1.95
C ALA A 10 0.67 6.90 -1.99
N VAL A 11 0.25 6.21 -0.93
CA VAL A 11 0.18 4.74 -0.88
C VAL A 11 -1.30 4.37 -0.76
N VAL A 12 -1.75 3.46 -1.60
CA VAL A 12 -3.13 2.95 -1.55
C VAL A 12 -3.13 1.62 -0.79
N VAL A 13 -4.01 1.51 0.20
CA VAL A 13 -4.23 0.28 0.96
C VAL A 13 -5.64 -0.21 0.65
N SER A 14 -5.76 -1.48 0.24
CA SER A 14 -7.06 -2.10 -0.06
C SER A 14 -7.07 -3.55 0.37
N THR A 15 -8.26 -4.11 0.58
CA THR A 15 -8.45 -5.55 0.70
C THR A 15 -8.61 -6.20 -0.70
N PRO A 16 -8.50 -7.54 -0.82
CA PRO A 16 -8.43 -8.21 -2.12
C PRO A 16 -9.74 -8.21 -2.94
N GLN A 17 -10.88 -7.87 -2.33
CA GLN A 17 -12.17 -7.90 -3.01
C GLN A 17 -12.31 -6.80 -4.07
N ASP A 18 -12.99 -7.12 -5.16
CA ASP A 18 -13.24 -6.16 -6.25
C ASP A 18 -13.96 -4.89 -5.77
N LEU A 19 -14.88 -5.00 -4.81
CA LEU A 19 -15.60 -3.84 -4.28
C LEU A 19 -14.66 -2.85 -3.59
N ALA A 20 -13.70 -3.32 -2.80
CA ALA A 20 -12.72 -2.47 -2.15
C ALA A 20 -11.77 -1.81 -3.17
N LEU A 21 -11.43 -2.54 -4.24
CA LEU A 21 -10.58 -2.03 -5.31
C LEU A 21 -11.26 -0.94 -6.15
N ILE A 22 -12.59 -0.94 -6.26
CA ILE A 22 -13.33 0.13 -6.96
C ILE A 22 -13.06 1.50 -6.32
N ASP A 23 -13.04 1.57 -4.99
CA ASP A 23 -12.80 2.83 -4.29
C ASP A 23 -11.31 3.22 -4.33
N ALA A 24 -10.40 2.24 -4.26
CA ALA A 24 -8.98 2.45 -4.53
C ALA A 24 -8.73 3.07 -5.91
N ARG A 25 -9.45 2.61 -6.96
CA ARG A 25 -9.38 3.17 -8.32
C ARG A 25 -9.82 4.63 -8.39
N LYS A 26 -10.92 4.98 -7.71
CA LYS A 26 -11.41 6.36 -7.66
C LYS A 26 -10.39 7.27 -6.97
N GLY A 27 -9.84 6.82 -5.84
CA GLY A 27 -8.78 7.52 -5.12
C GLY A 27 -7.53 7.74 -5.99
N LEU A 28 -7.10 6.72 -6.73
CA LEU A 28 -5.97 6.86 -7.64
C LEU A 28 -6.20 7.90 -8.75
N ASN A 29 -7.38 7.90 -9.35
CA ASN A 29 -7.74 8.89 -10.37
C ASN A 29 -7.75 10.32 -9.81
N MET A 30 -8.13 10.48 -8.54
CA MET A 30 -8.05 11.78 -7.86
C MET A 30 -6.59 12.21 -7.69
N PHE A 31 -5.71 11.35 -7.17
CA PHE A 31 -4.28 11.69 -6.97
C PHE A 31 -3.57 12.04 -8.26
N ARG A 32 -3.88 11.35 -9.37
CA ARG A 32 -3.38 11.70 -10.71
C ARG A 32 -3.82 13.08 -11.18
N LYS A 33 -5.00 13.55 -10.78
CA LYS A 33 -5.52 14.89 -11.17
C LYS A 33 -4.90 16.04 -10.38
N VAL A 34 -4.33 15.74 -9.21
CA VAL A 34 -3.68 16.75 -8.35
C VAL A 34 -2.16 16.59 -8.33
N ASP A 35 -1.60 15.92 -9.35
CA ASP A 35 -0.17 15.68 -9.53
C ASP A 35 0.53 15.04 -8.33
N VAL A 36 -0.19 14.23 -7.55
CA VAL A 36 0.37 13.46 -6.44
C VAL A 36 0.79 12.09 -6.95
N PRO A 37 2.07 11.72 -6.82
CA PRO A 37 2.54 10.44 -7.32
C PRO A 37 2.07 9.27 -6.48
N LEU A 38 1.75 8.16 -7.15
CA LEU A 38 1.47 6.91 -6.45
C LEU A 38 2.75 6.13 -6.23
N LEU A 39 3.11 5.93 -4.96
CA LEU A 39 4.28 5.18 -4.53
C LEU A 39 4.04 3.66 -4.54
N GLY A 40 2.77 3.24 -4.50
CA GLY A 40 2.36 1.86 -4.73
C GLY A 40 1.07 1.47 -4.01
N ILE A 41 0.76 0.17 -4.08
CA ILE A 41 -0.44 -0.45 -3.49
C ILE A 41 -0.04 -1.54 -2.49
N VAL A 42 -0.72 -1.57 -1.35
CA VAL A 42 -0.64 -2.63 -0.33
C VAL A 42 -1.94 -3.43 -0.31
N GLU A 43 -1.85 -4.75 -0.28
CA GLU A 43 -2.99 -5.64 0.00
C GLU A 43 -3.09 -5.88 1.51
N ASN A 44 -4.12 -5.35 2.15
CA ASN A 44 -4.41 -5.62 3.57
C ASN A 44 -5.39 -6.78 3.71
N MET A 45 -5.32 -7.48 4.85
CA MET A 45 -6.15 -8.66 5.13
C MET A 45 -6.08 -9.70 4.00
N SER A 46 -4.88 -9.94 3.46
CA SER A 46 -4.65 -10.75 2.25
C SER A 46 -4.88 -12.24 2.44
N TYR A 47 -4.68 -12.74 3.65
CA TYR A 47 -4.94 -14.11 4.08
C TYR A 47 -4.96 -14.17 5.61
N PHE A 48 -5.46 -15.29 6.15
CA PHE A 48 -5.48 -15.62 7.57
C PHE A 48 -4.84 -17.00 7.76
N ILE A 49 -3.95 -17.15 8.73
CA ILE A 49 -3.41 -18.45 9.13
C ILE A 49 -4.07 -18.82 10.45
N ALA A 50 -4.82 -19.92 10.45
CA ALA A 50 -5.50 -20.39 11.65
C ALA A 50 -4.46 -20.85 12.70
N PRO A 51 -4.48 -20.30 13.92
CA PRO A 51 -3.41 -20.53 14.91
C PRO A 51 -3.39 -21.95 15.47
N ASP A 52 -4.51 -22.67 15.38
CA ASP A 52 -4.70 -24.04 15.86
C ASP A 52 -4.23 -25.11 14.85
N THR A 53 -4.38 -24.84 13.55
CA THR A 53 -4.12 -25.81 12.48
C THR A 53 -2.98 -25.41 11.53
N GLY A 54 -2.59 -24.13 11.51
CA GLY A 54 -1.68 -23.57 10.51
C GLY A 54 -2.30 -23.45 9.11
N THR A 55 -3.59 -23.75 8.95
CA THR A 55 -4.28 -23.69 7.65
C THR A 55 -4.43 -22.24 7.20
N ARG A 56 -4.08 -21.98 5.94
CA ARG A 56 -4.29 -20.68 5.31
C ARG A 56 -5.70 -20.57 4.75
N TYR A 57 -6.35 -19.44 5.02
CA TYR A 57 -7.64 -19.05 4.49
C TYR A 57 -7.57 -17.68 3.83
N ASP A 58 -8.00 -17.61 2.58
CA ASP A 58 -8.17 -16.36 1.85
C ASP A 58 -9.59 -15.83 2.07
N ILE A 59 -9.93 -15.49 3.33
CA ILE A 59 -11.28 -15.13 3.80
C ILE A 59 -11.93 -14.03 2.93
N PHE A 60 -11.08 -13.13 2.43
CA PHE A 60 -11.46 -11.96 1.64
C PHE A 60 -11.03 -12.06 0.17
N GLY A 61 -10.68 -13.26 -0.30
CA GLY A 61 -9.97 -13.47 -1.56
C GLY A 61 -8.47 -13.18 -1.43
N HIS A 62 -7.74 -13.24 -2.54
CA HIS A 62 -6.29 -13.01 -2.56
C HIS A 62 -5.80 -12.44 -3.90
N GLY A 63 -4.80 -11.56 -3.84
CA GLY A 63 -4.08 -11.02 -4.99
C GLY A 63 -4.86 -10.01 -5.83
N GLY A 64 -6.01 -9.53 -5.35
CA GLY A 64 -6.81 -8.51 -6.03
C GLY A 64 -6.06 -7.20 -6.18
N ALA A 65 -5.42 -6.73 -5.12
CA ALA A 65 -4.65 -5.48 -5.14
C ALA A 65 -3.37 -5.63 -5.97
N ARG A 66 -2.76 -6.82 -6.02
CA ARG A 66 -1.62 -7.11 -6.89
C ARG A 66 -1.99 -6.99 -8.37
N ARG A 67 -3.05 -7.69 -8.79
CA ARG A 67 -3.56 -7.60 -10.18
C ARG A 67 -3.93 -6.18 -10.55
N GLU A 68 -4.49 -5.44 -9.60
CA GLU A 68 -4.85 -4.04 -9.81
C GLU A 68 -3.62 -3.13 -9.94
N ALA A 69 -2.57 -3.36 -9.14
CA ALA A 69 -1.30 -2.65 -9.26
C ALA A 69 -0.66 -2.88 -10.65
N GLU A 70 -0.66 -4.12 -11.13
CA GLU A 70 -0.21 -4.47 -12.48
C GLU A 70 -1.03 -3.76 -13.57
N ARG A 71 -2.36 -3.82 -13.47
CA ARG A 71 -3.28 -3.17 -14.42
C ARG A 71 -3.07 -1.66 -14.51
N LEU A 72 -2.76 -1.03 -13.39
CA LEU A 72 -2.55 0.41 -13.27
C LEU A 72 -1.12 0.85 -13.57
N ASN A 73 -0.22 -0.12 -13.80
CA ASN A 73 1.23 0.07 -13.92
C ASN A 73 1.83 0.84 -12.74
N VAL A 74 1.53 0.39 -11.53
CA VAL A 74 2.04 0.98 -10.28
C VAL A 74 2.68 -0.10 -9.40
N PRO A 75 3.62 0.26 -8.51
CA PRO A 75 4.31 -0.72 -7.68
C PRO A 75 3.36 -1.47 -6.74
N PHE A 76 3.49 -2.79 -6.68
CA PHE A 76 2.92 -3.59 -5.59
C PHE A 76 3.92 -3.64 -4.43
N LEU A 77 3.53 -3.12 -3.28
CA LEU A 77 4.42 -2.95 -2.13
C LEU A 77 4.48 -4.21 -1.27
N GLY A 78 3.37 -4.93 -1.14
CA GLY A 78 3.31 -6.14 -0.35
C GLY A 78 1.89 -6.44 0.12
N GLU A 79 1.79 -7.50 0.89
CA GLU A 79 0.53 -7.99 1.45
C GLU A 79 0.67 -8.19 2.96
N VAL A 80 -0.38 -7.86 3.70
CA VAL A 80 -0.43 -7.95 5.16
C VAL A 80 -1.53 -8.95 5.55
N PRO A 81 -1.19 -10.02 6.29
CA PRO A 81 -2.18 -10.97 6.74
C PRO A 81 -3.09 -10.40 7.82
N LEU A 82 -4.28 -11.00 7.94
CA LEU A 82 -5.13 -10.81 9.10
C LEU A 82 -4.51 -11.58 10.27
N HIS A 83 -4.02 -10.88 11.29
CA HIS A 83 -3.41 -11.50 12.46
C HIS A 83 -3.85 -10.83 13.76
N MET A 84 -4.14 -11.64 14.78
CA MET A 84 -4.66 -11.15 16.07
C MET A 84 -3.71 -10.17 16.73
N ASP A 85 -2.41 -10.49 16.77
CA ASP A 85 -1.41 -9.65 17.44
C ASP A 85 -1.23 -8.30 16.74
N VAL A 86 -1.30 -8.26 15.40
CA VAL A 86 -1.25 -7.01 14.64
C VAL A 86 -2.40 -6.08 15.07
N ARG A 87 -3.62 -6.62 15.22
CA ARG A 87 -4.79 -5.87 15.70
C ARG A 87 -4.63 -5.48 17.17
N ALA A 88 -4.40 -6.44 18.06
CA ALA A 88 -4.39 -6.23 19.51
C ALA A 88 -3.27 -5.26 19.94
N TYR A 89 -2.08 -5.38 19.37
CA TYR A 89 -0.96 -4.50 19.68
C TYR A 89 -1.16 -3.09 19.13
N SER A 90 -1.78 -2.95 17.95
CA SER A 90 -2.16 -1.64 17.39
C SER A 90 -3.22 -0.95 18.25
N ASP A 91 -4.26 -1.67 18.69
CA ASP A 91 -5.32 -1.15 19.57
C ASP A 91 -4.74 -0.68 20.92
N ASN A 92 -3.74 -1.38 21.43
CA ASN A 92 -3.04 -1.04 22.67
C ASN A 92 -1.98 0.06 22.50
N GLY A 93 -1.84 0.65 21.30
CA GLY A 93 -0.90 1.74 21.03
C GLY A 93 0.57 1.33 20.97
N THR A 94 0.89 0.04 20.90
CA THR A 94 2.27 -0.47 20.76
C THR A 94 2.35 -1.39 19.54
N PRO A 95 2.49 -0.86 18.31
CA PRO A 95 2.39 -1.65 17.08
C PRO A 95 3.34 -2.86 17.04
N ILE A 96 3.00 -3.86 16.21
CA ILE A 96 3.77 -5.11 16.08
C ILE A 96 5.26 -4.88 15.80
N THR A 97 5.63 -3.84 15.06
CA THR A 97 7.02 -3.48 14.74
C THR A 97 7.84 -3.01 15.95
N VAL A 98 7.17 -2.54 17.01
CA VAL A 98 7.76 -2.15 18.30
C VAL A 98 7.68 -3.31 19.29
N LYS A 99 6.51 -3.94 19.39
CA LYS A 99 6.24 -5.00 20.37
C LYS A 99 7.02 -6.29 20.09
N GLU A 100 7.06 -6.69 18.82
CA GLU A 100 7.73 -7.92 18.35
C GLU A 100 8.52 -7.62 17.06
N PRO A 101 9.66 -6.91 17.18
CA PRO A 101 10.40 -6.39 16.03
C PRO A 101 10.94 -7.46 15.07
N ASP A 102 11.10 -8.70 15.56
CA ASP A 102 11.67 -9.81 14.80
C ASP A 102 10.60 -10.80 14.28
N SER A 103 9.32 -10.52 14.56
CA SER A 103 8.19 -11.31 14.03
C SER A 103 8.10 -11.20 12.50
N GLU A 104 7.52 -12.21 11.85
CA GLU A 104 7.26 -12.19 10.41
C GLU A 104 6.38 -11.00 10.01
N HIS A 105 5.39 -10.67 10.84
CA HIS A 105 4.51 -9.52 10.63
C HIS A 105 5.28 -8.19 10.67
N ALA A 106 6.18 -8.00 11.63
CA ALA A 106 7.04 -6.82 11.68
C ALA A 106 7.96 -6.72 10.46
N LYS A 107 8.49 -7.85 9.97
CA LYS A 107 9.30 -7.89 8.75
C LYS A 107 8.50 -7.46 7.51
N ILE A 108 7.24 -7.88 7.39
CA ILE A 108 6.34 -7.44 6.30
C ILE A 108 6.19 -5.92 6.29
N TYR A 109 5.88 -5.30 7.44
CA TYR A 109 5.76 -3.83 7.51
C TYR A 109 7.07 -3.12 7.19
N ARG A 110 8.21 -3.63 7.66
CA ARG A 110 9.54 -3.07 7.34
C ARG A 110 9.86 -3.18 5.85
N ASP A 111 9.50 -4.30 5.21
CA ASP A 111 9.68 -4.50 3.76
C ASP A 111 8.83 -3.51 2.94
N ILE A 112 7.56 -3.34 3.31
CA ILE A 112 6.68 -2.34 2.70
C ILE A 112 7.28 -0.93 2.87
N ALA A 113 7.69 -0.57 4.09
CA ALA A 113 8.30 0.75 4.35
C ALA A 113 9.57 0.98 3.52
N ARG A 114 10.42 -0.04 3.37
CA ARG A 114 11.62 0.02 2.53
C ARG A 114 11.27 0.31 1.08
N LYS A 115 10.33 -0.43 0.50
CA LYS A 115 9.86 -0.22 -0.88
C LYS A 115 9.23 1.15 -1.10
N VAL A 116 8.45 1.63 -0.14
CA VAL A 116 7.90 3.00 -0.17
C VAL A 116 9.03 4.03 -0.21
N TRP A 117 10.04 3.87 0.65
CA TRP A 117 11.20 4.75 0.70
C TRP A 117 12.01 4.74 -0.59
N GLU A 118 12.25 3.58 -1.18
CA GLU A 118 12.92 3.42 -2.48
C GLU A 118 12.13 4.07 -3.62
N ASN A 119 10.81 3.87 -3.67
CA ASN A 119 9.95 4.47 -4.69
C ASN A 119 9.85 6.00 -4.55
N MET A 120 9.91 6.52 -3.32
CA MET A 120 9.93 7.96 -3.06
C MET A 120 11.25 8.60 -3.52
N GLN A 121 12.39 7.95 -3.26
CA GLN A 121 13.71 8.46 -3.65
C GLN A 121 13.99 8.38 -5.15
N SER A 122 13.48 7.33 -5.82
CA SER A 122 13.78 7.07 -7.24
C SER A 122 13.12 8.05 -8.21
N GLY A 123 12.39 9.08 -7.73
CA GLY A 123 11.78 10.09 -8.58
C GLY A 123 10.71 9.51 -9.53
N LYS A 124 10.33 8.23 -9.38
CA LYS A 124 9.19 7.63 -10.08
C LYS A 124 7.85 8.28 -9.69
N GLY A 125 7.89 9.17 -8.69
CA GLY A 125 6.83 10.10 -8.34
C GLY A 125 7.07 11.57 -8.69
N ALA A 126 8.18 11.93 -9.33
CA ALA A 126 8.32 13.28 -9.86
C ALA A 126 7.33 13.44 -11.01
N GLY A 127 6.39 14.38 -10.88
CA GLY A 127 5.46 14.75 -11.94
C GLY A 127 6.21 15.02 -13.25
N LYS A 128 5.51 14.84 -14.38
CA LYS A 128 6.08 15.06 -15.72
C LYS A 128 6.95 16.32 -15.75
N PRO A 129 8.12 16.28 -16.43
CA PRO A 129 8.91 17.49 -16.62
C PRO A 129 8.02 18.58 -17.23
N ALA A 130 8.21 19.82 -16.78
CA ALA A 130 7.47 20.95 -17.31
C ALA A 130 7.59 20.98 -18.84
N PRO A 131 6.48 21.25 -19.57
CA PRO A 131 6.54 21.27 -21.03
C PRO A 131 7.57 22.28 -21.51
N GLU A 132 8.36 21.87 -22.49
CA GLU A 132 9.35 22.74 -23.12
C GLU A 132 8.59 23.75 -23.99
N ILE A 133 8.66 25.03 -23.61
CA ILE A 133 8.06 26.12 -24.39
C ILE A 133 9.05 26.47 -25.49
N VAL A 134 8.79 26.01 -26.70
CA VAL A 134 9.55 26.38 -27.91
C VAL A 134 8.88 27.60 -28.53
N PHE A 135 9.65 28.66 -28.74
CA PHE A 135 9.25 29.81 -29.56
C PHE A 135 9.98 29.69 -30.92
N ASP A 136 9.21 29.77 -32.01
CA ASP A 136 9.74 29.92 -33.38
C ASP A 136 10.31 31.32 -33.62
#